data_AF-A0A8J7PN45-F1
#
_entry.id   AF-A0A8J7PN45-F1
#
_cell.length_a   1.000
_cell.length_b   1.000
_cell.length_c   1.000
_cell.angle_alpha   90.00
_cell.angle_beta   90.00
_cell.angle_gamma   90.00
#
_symmetry.space_group_name_H-M   'P 1'
#
loop_
_entity.id
_entity.type
_entity.pdbx_description
1 polymer ?
#
loop_
_entity_poly.entity_id
_entity_poly.type
_entity_poly.pdbx_seq_one_letter_code
_entity_poly.pdbx_strand_id
1 'polypeptide(L)' 'MTYTTDKLTGKWNQIVGSIKETWGDLTDHDLEKVKGKKDQLIGLIQEKYGSAKEEVEHKINEWLDKTH' A
#
# COMPACT_ATOMS: atom_id res chain seq x y z
N MET A 1 20.20 -5.02 -6.68
CA MET A 1 19.61 -3.79 -7.26
C MET A 1 18.20 -3.63 -6.69
N THR A 2 18.03 -2.86 -5.62
CA THR A 2 16.74 -2.68 -4.91
C THR A 2 16.13 -1.33 -5.29
N TYR A 3 15.19 -1.33 -6.24
CA TYR A 3 14.68 -0.11 -6.91
C TYR A 3 13.19 0.21 -6.64
N THR A 4 12.58 -0.38 -5.62
CA THR A 4 11.11 -0.29 -5.43
C THR A 4 10.65 0.65 -4.32
N THR A 5 11.51 1.04 -3.37
CA THR A 5 11.13 1.95 -2.27
C THR A 5 10.93 3.40 -2.73
N ASP A 6 11.67 3.84 -3.76
CA ASP A 6 11.60 5.22 -4.26
C ASP A 6 10.26 5.52 -4.95
N LYS A 7 9.79 4.62 -5.82
CA LYS A 7 8.52 4.75 -6.56
C LYS A 7 7.30 4.84 -5.65
N LEU A 8 7.30 4.08 -4.56
CA LEU A 8 6.19 4.00 -3.61
C LEU A 8 5.98 5.34 -2.88
N THR A 9 7.07 6.06 -2.60
CA THR A 9 6.99 7.35 -1.90
C THR A 9 6.48 8.45 -2.82
N GLY A 10 6.92 8.47 -4.08
CA GLY A 10 6.44 9.46 -5.08
C GLY A 10 4.96 9.28 -5.45
N LYS A 11 4.48 8.04 -5.50
CA LYS A 11 3.08 7.71 -5.82
C LYS A 11 2.20 7.43 -4.61
N TRP A 12 2.72 7.65 -3.39
CA TRP A 12 2.06 7.28 -2.14
C TRP A 12 0.63 7.79 -2.02
N ASN A 13 0.40 9.06 -2.36
CA ASN A 13 -0.93 9.69 -2.26
C ASN A 13 -1.97 9.03 -3.17
N GLN A 14 -1.58 8.59 -4.36
CA GLN A 14 -2.49 7.89 -5.28
C GLN A 14 -2.82 6.49 -4.75
N ILE A 15 -1.80 5.77 -4.29
CA ILE A 15 -1.95 4.43 -3.71
C ILE A 15 -2.85 4.49 -2.47
N VAL A 16 -2.65 5.46 -1.58
CA VAL A 16 -3.52 5.68 -0.40
C VAL A 16 -4.97 5.92 -0.79
N GLY A 17 -5.24 6.67 -1.87
CA GLY A 17 -6.58 6.84 -2.41
C GLY A 17 -7.23 5.49 -2.75
N SER A 18 -6.55 4.68 -3.58
CA SER A 18 -7.04 3.36 -3.99
C SER A 18 -7.15 2.37 -2.83
N ILE A 19 -6.24 2.46 -1.85
CA ILE A 19 -6.28 1.69 -0.61
C ILE A 19 -7.54 2.04 0.15
N LYS A 20 -7.86 3.31 0.37
CA LYS A 20 -9.04 3.72 1.12
C LYS A 20 -10.34 3.39 0.39
N GLU A 21 -10.35 3.44 -0.94
CA GLU A 21 -11.49 2.97 -1.73
C GLU A 21 -11.72 1.46 -1.60
N THR A 22 -10.63 0.68 -1.56
CA THR A 22 -10.70 -0.78 -1.42
C THR A 22 -10.96 -1.23 0.01
N TRP A 23 -10.29 -0.56 0.95
CA TRP A 23 -10.16 -0.88 2.36
C TRP A 23 -10.53 0.36 3.19
N GLY A 24 -11.82 0.70 3.20
CA GLY A 24 -12.35 1.88 3.90
C GLY A 24 -12.19 1.88 5.43
N ASP A 25 -11.69 0.79 6.03
CA ASP A 25 -11.38 0.69 7.47
C ASP A 25 -9.98 1.24 7.80
N LEU A 26 -9.17 1.51 6.78
CA LEU A 26 -7.83 2.10 6.94
C LEU A 26 -7.92 3.61 6.96
N THR A 27 -7.45 4.21 8.05
CA THR A 27 -7.40 5.66 8.16
C THR A 27 -6.15 6.23 7.51
N ASP A 28 -6.21 7.50 7.10
CA ASP A 28 -5.05 8.24 6.59
C ASP A 28 -3.86 8.15 7.55
N HIS A 29 -4.13 8.24 8.85
CA HIS A 29 -3.10 8.20 9.88
C HIS A 29 -2.37 6.84 9.92
N ASP A 30 -3.10 5.72 9.81
CA ASP A 30 -2.49 4.39 9.76
C ASP A 30 -1.61 4.22 8.52
N LEU A 31 -2.09 4.72 7.38
CA LEU A 31 -1.37 4.70 6.12
C LEU A 31 -0.14 5.63 6.17
N GLU A 32 -0.24 6.81 6.78
CA GLU A 32 0.89 7.72 6.93
C GLU A 32 2.03 7.14 7.77
N LYS A 33 1.72 6.33 8.81
CA LYS A 33 2.75 5.63 9.60
C LYS A 33 3.57 4.64 8.77
N VAL A 34 2.96 4.07 7.74
CA VAL A 34 3.57 3.08 6.84
C VAL A 34 4.00 3.69 5.50
N LYS A 35 3.97 5.02 5.39
CA LYS A 35 4.37 5.76 4.18
C LYS A 35 5.80 5.43 3.77
N GLY A 36 5.96 5.08 2.48
CA GLY A 36 7.25 4.68 1.92
C GLY A 36 7.69 3.26 2.32
N LYS A 37 6.93 2.55 3.16
CA LYS A 37 7.26 1.22 3.68
C LYS A 37 6.22 0.19 3.22
N LYS A 38 6.43 -0.37 2.03
CA LYS A 38 5.58 -1.42 1.43
C LYS A 38 5.31 -2.58 2.40
N ASP A 39 6.34 -3.16 3.03
CA ASP A 39 6.15 -4.29 3.95
C ASP A 39 5.28 -3.95 5.16
N GLN A 40 5.41 -2.73 5.70
CA GLN A 40 4.60 -2.28 6.84
C GLN A 40 3.15 -2.07 6.42
N LEU A 41 2.92 -1.52 5.23
CA LEU A 41 1.59 -1.36 4.67
C LEU A 41 0.90 -2.73 4.49
N ILE A 42 1.63 -3.71 3.95
CA ILE A 42 1.10 -5.06 3.78
C ILE A 42 0.73 -5.69 5.13
N GLY A 43 1.61 -5.57 6.13
CA GLY A 43 1.34 -6.05 7.49
C GLY A 43 0.10 -5.42 8.10
N LEU A 44 -0.05 -4.10 7.96
CA LEU A 44 -1.19 -3.37 8.51
C LEU A 44 -2.53 -3.80 7.90
N ILE A 45 -2.56 -4.02 6.58
CA ILE A 45 -3.75 -4.51 5.88
C ILE A 45 -4.05 -5.97 6.27
N GLN A 46 -3.00 -6.81 6.35
CA GLN A 46 -3.13 -8.20 6.80
C GLN A 46 -3.69 -8.29 8.23
N GLU A 47 -3.22 -7.44 9.16
CA GLU A 47 -3.71 -7.41 10.54
C GLU A 47 -5.16 -6.92 10.65
N LYS A 48 -5.54 -5.91 9.84
CA LYS A 48 -6.89 -5.33 9.85
C LYS A 48 -7.94 -6.21 9.17
N TYR A 49 -7.60 -6.75 8.00
CA TYR A 49 -8.55 -7.46 7.14
C TYR A 49 -8.40 -8.98 7.17
N GLY A 50 -7.31 -9.51 7.74
CA GLY A 50 -6.98 -10.93 7.61
C GLY A 50 -6.67 -11.36 6.18
N SER A 51 -6.47 -10.41 5.26
CA SER A 51 -6.18 -10.68 3.85
C SER A 51 -4.84 -11.38 3.69
N ALA A 52 -4.74 -12.23 2.67
CA ALA A 52 -3.49 -12.90 2.33
C ALA A 52 -2.43 -11.86 1.94
N LYS A 53 -1.21 -12.02 2.48
CA LYS A 53 -0.07 -11.14 2.20
C LYS A 53 0.14 -10.94 0.70
N GLU A 54 0.00 -12.00 -0.07
CA GLU A 54 0.16 -12.03 -1.53
C GLU A 54 -0.89 -11.19 -2.26
N GLU A 55 -2.15 -11.22 -1.82
CA GLU A 55 -3.22 -10.43 -2.44
C GLU A 55 -3.00 -8.93 -2.24
N VAL A 56 -2.64 -8.55 -1.01
CA VAL A 56 -2.33 -7.17 -0.66
C VAL A 56 -1.10 -6.67 -1.42
N GLU A 57 -0.06 -7.50 -1.47
CA GLU A 57 1.14 -7.20 -2.24
C GLU A 57 0.84 -7.04 -3.73
N HIS A 58 0.01 -7.91 -4.30
CA HIS A 58 -0.39 -7.84 -5.71
C HIS A 58 -1.11 -6.51 -6.00
N LYS A 59 -2.10 -6.13 -5.19
CA LYS A 59 -2.81 -4.86 -5.35
C LYS A 59 -1.88 -3.65 -5.27
N ILE A 60 -0.96 -3.64 -4.31
CA ILE A 60 0.00 -2.54 -4.16
C ILE A 60 0.93 -2.47 -5.39
N ASN A 61 1.42 -3.61 -5.88
CA ASN A 61 2.20 -3.66 -7.11
C ASN A 61 1.40 -3.19 -8.32
N GLU A 62 0.13 -3.59 -8.44
CA GLU A 62 -0.74 -3.13 -9.51
C GLU A 62 -0.89 -1.62 -9.51
N TRP A 63 -1.07 -0.97 -8.36
CA TRP A 63 -1.17 0.49 -8.29
C TRP A 63 0.15 1.20 -8.61
N LEU A 64 1.28 0.60 -8.24
CA LEU A 64 2.61 1.11 -8.59
C LEU A 64 2.85 1.04 -10.10
N ASP A 65 2.37 -0.03 -10.74
CA ASP A 65 2.54 -0.34 -12.16
C ASP A 65 1.56 0.45 -13.04
N LYS A 66 0.27 0.53 -12.67
CA LYS A 66 -0.78 1.25 -13.40
C LYS A 66 -0.54 2.74 -13.58
N THR A 67 0.35 3.33 -12.81
CA THR A 67 0.70 4.76 -12.92
C THR A 67 1.81 4.96 -13.99
N HIS A 68 1.69 4.35 -15.16
CA HIS A 68 2.57 4.59 -16.32
C HIS A 68 1.97 5.68 -17.21
#